data_AF-A0A3G5EAJ0-F1
#
_entry.id   AF-A0A3G5EAJ0-F1
#
_cell.length_a   1.000
_cell.length_b   1.000
_cell.length_c   1.000
_cell.angle_alpha   90.00
_cell.angle_beta   90.00
_cell.angle_gamma   90.00
#
_symmetry.space_group_name_H-M   'P 1'
#
loop_
_entity.id
_entity.type
_entity.pdbx_description
1 polymer ?
#
loop_
_entity_poly.entity_id
_entity_poly.type
_entity_poly.pdbx_seq_one_letter_code
_entity_poly.pdbx_strand_id
1 'polypeptide(L)'
;HESDLPYPASESCNSKRPRWLEPMEHSLDNGDGPSIPPVKYCTPEFYHNHQHLAYKLTSEPRGLALILSNVRFSSEKDLEYRAGGDVDCASLEMLFKQLGYRVTVLRDQTAQEMQNALERFSKLRDHQDVDSCIIALLSHGVEGGVYGSDGK
;
A
#
# COMPACT_ATOMS: atom_id res chain seq x y z
N HIS A 1 1.22 -8.10 -38.20
CA HIS A 1 -0.15 -8.22 -37.68
C HIS A 1 -0.06 -7.92 -36.20
N GLU A 2 -0.08 -6.63 -35.88
CA GLU A 2 0.00 -6.12 -34.52
C GLU A 2 -1.39 -6.21 -33.88
N SER A 3 -1.44 -6.71 -32.65
CA SER A 3 -2.65 -6.86 -31.87
C SER A 3 -2.71 -5.76 -30.82
N ASP A 4 -3.74 -4.93 -30.93
CA ASP A 4 -4.07 -3.78 -30.10
C ASP A 4 -4.08 -4.12 -28.60
N LEU A 5 -3.22 -3.45 -27.83
CA LEU A 5 -3.33 -3.34 -26.38
C LEU A 5 -4.06 -2.02 -26.04
N PRO A 6 -4.99 -2.01 -25.09
CA PRO A 6 -5.66 -0.77 -24.70
C PRO A 6 -4.69 0.16 -23.97
N TYR A 7 -4.71 1.44 -24.38
CA TYR A 7 -3.93 2.54 -23.82
C TYR A 7 -4.21 2.76 -22.33
N PRO A 8 -3.23 3.28 -21.55
CA PRO A 8 -3.46 3.67 -20.16
C PRO A 8 -4.40 4.87 -20.07
N ALA A 9 -5.20 4.92 -18.99
CA ALA A 9 -6.09 6.02 -18.69
C ALA A 9 -5.30 7.34 -18.51
N SER A 10 -5.76 8.41 -19.14
CA SER A 10 -5.18 9.75 -19.03
C SER A 10 -5.41 10.35 -17.64
N GLU A 11 -4.34 10.63 -16.90
CA GLU A 11 -4.40 11.48 -15.71
C GLU A 11 -4.37 12.95 -16.14
N SER A 12 -5.46 13.68 -15.87
CA SER A 12 -5.55 15.12 -16.08
C SER A 12 -4.75 15.83 -14.99
N CYS A 13 -3.54 16.25 -15.32
CA CYS A 13 -2.65 17.01 -14.45
C CYS A 13 -3.19 18.44 -14.29
N ASN A 14 -3.74 18.78 -13.13
CA ASN A 14 -4.17 20.15 -12.83
C ASN A 14 -2.98 20.97 -12.32
N SER A 15 -2.66 22.03 -13.07
CA SER A 15 -1.58 22.98 -12.88
C SER A 15 -1.46 23.55 -11.45
N LYS A 16 -0.21 23.67 -11.02
CA LYS A 16 0.30 24.25 -9.77
C LYS A 16 -0.37 25.59 -9.40
N ARG A 17 -0.85 25.72 -8.16
CA ARG A 17 -1.19 27.03 -7.54
C ARG A 17 0.09 27.72 -7.02
N PRO A 18 0.17 29.06 -7.02
CA PRO A 18 1.35 29.79 -6.56
C PRO A 18 1.50 29.72 -5.03
N ARG A 19 2.75 29.58 -4.58
CA ARG A 19 3.18 29.55 -3.18
C ARG A 19 2.97 30.92 -2.53
N TRP A 20 1.96 31.03 -1.67
CA TRP A 20 1.88 32.07 -0.65
C TRP A 20 2.32 31.48 0.69
N LEU A 21 3.06 32.27 1.48
CA LEU A 21 3.54 31.94 2.82
C LEU A 21 2.35 31.63 3.73
N GLU A 22 2.04 30.35 3.95
CA GLU A 22 1.13 29.93 5.02
C GLU A 22 1.94 29.71 6.30
N PRO A 23 1.51 30.27 7.45
CA PRO A 23 2.09 29.94 8.75
C PRO A 23 1.94 28.44 9.02
N MET A 24 2.96 27.81 9.62
CA MET A 24 2.97 26.39 10.03
C MET A 24 1.56 25.87 10.38
N GLU A 25 0.98 25.08 9.48
CA GLU A 25 -0.24 24.33 9.76
C GLU A 25 0.14 23.22 10.74
N HIS A 26 -0.20 23.43 12.01
CA HIS A 26 -0.20 22.36 13.00
C HIS A 26 -1.24 21.34 12.55
N SER A 27 -0.80 20.14 12.18
CA SER A 27 -1.68 19.03 11.78
C SER A 27 -2.72 18.79 12.88
N LEU A 28 -3.98 19.12 12.62
CA LEU A 28 -5.13 18.80 13.49
C LEU A 28 -5.54 17.32 13.32
N ASP A 29 -4.55 16.42 13.22
CA ASP A 29 -4.81 15.00 13.26
C ASP A 29 -4.70 14.55 14.73
N ASN A 30 -5.86 14.39 15.37
CA ASN A 30 -5.93 13.95 16.76
C ASN A 30 -5.49 12.48 16.95
N GLY A 31 -5.01 11.80 15.91
CA GLY A 31 -4.55 10.41 16.00
C GLY A 31 -5.69 9.39 16.18
N ASP A 32 -6.93 9.86 16.31
CA ASP A 32 -8.13 9.04 16.43
C ASP A 32 -8.67 8.70 15.03
N GLY A 33 -7.87 7.94 14.26
CA GLY A 33 -8.36 7.32 13.04
C GLY A 33 -9.58 6.43 13.36
N PRO A 34 -10.65 6.44 12.53
CA PRO A 34 -11.86 5.69 12.83
C PRO A 34 -11.56 4.18 12.96
N SER A 35 -12.18 3.54 13.94
CA SER A 35 -12.08 2.08 14.11
C SER A 35 -12.53 1.39 12.83
N ILE A 36 -11.68 0.55 12.23
CA ILE A 36 -12.05 -0.18 11.01
C ILE A 36 -13.21 -1.12 11.34
N PRO A 37 -14.39 -0.94 10.72
CA PRO A 37 -15.50 -1.85 10.93
C PRO A 37 -15.15 -3.24 10.36
N PRO A 38 -15.67 -4.33 10.94
CA PRO A 38 -15.39 -5.67 10.45
C PRO A 38 -15.80 -5.81 8.98
N VAL A 39 -14.90 -6.38 8.18
CA VAL A 39 -15.19 -6.71 6.78
C VAL A 39 -16.42 -7.62 6.70
N LYS A 40 -17.43 -7.18 5.94
CA LYS A 40 -18.64 -7.98 5.69
C LYS A 40 -18.31 -9.12 4.74
N TYR A 41 -18.74 -10.33 5.11
CA TYR A 41 -18.59 -11.49 4.24
C TYR A 41 -19.44 -11.36 2.97
N CYS A 42 -18.89 -11.88 1.87
CA CYS A 42 -19.62 -12.07 0.62
C CYS A 42 -20.75 -13.08 0.81
N THR A 43 -21.90 -12.86 0.17
CA THR A 43 -22.96 -13.87 0.13
C THR A 43 -22.62 -14.98 -0.86
N PRO A 44 -23.07 -16.22 -0.64
CA PRO A 44 -22.90 -17.29 -1.62
C PRO A 44 -23.50 -16.92 -2.97
N GLU A 45 -24.67 -16.31 -3.00
CA GLU A 45 -25.33 -15.89 -4.24
C GLU A 45 -24.47 -14.92 -5.05
N PHE A 46 -23.87 -13.91 -4.39
CA PHE A 46 -22.93 -13.02 -5.05
C PHE A 46 -21.75 -13.78 -5.64
N TYR A 47 -21.14 -14.69 -4.88
CA TYR A 47 -20.01 -15.47 -5.39
C TYR A 47 -20.39 -16.29 -6.64
N HIS A 48 -21.51 -17.01 -6.60
CA HIS A 48 -21.92 -17.85 -7.72
C HIS A 48 -22.22 -17.04 -8.99
N ASN A 49 -22.84 -15.86 -8.83
CA ASN A 49 -23.20 -14.99 -9.95
C ASN A 49 -22.00 -14.27 -10.58
N HIS A 50 -20.87 -14.12 -9.88
CA HIS A 50 -19.74 -13.30 -10.35
C HIS A 50 -18.43 -14.07 -10.55
N GLN A 51 -18.27 -15.27 -9.99
CA GLN A 51 -17.00 -16.02 -10.01
C GLN A 51 -16.45 -16.28 -11.42
N HIS A 52 -17.33 -16.43 -12.43
CA HIS A 52 -16.93 -16.73 -13.80
C HIS A 52 -16.41 -15.50 -14.57
N LEU A 53 -16.56 -14.29 -14.02
CA LEU A 53 -16.10 -13.03 -14.60
C LEU A 53 -14.92 -12.42 -13.82
N ALA A 54 -14.47 -13.07 -12.74
CA ALA A 54 -13.43 -12.58 -11.87
C ALA A 54 -12.18 -13.48 -11.89
N TYR A 55 -11.04 -12.94 -11.45
CA TYR A 55 -9.90 -13.78 -11.13
C TYR A 55 -10.28 -14.78 -10.03
N LYS A 56 -9.74 -16.00 -10.13
CA LYS A 56 -9.80 -16.97 -9.04
C LYS A 56 -9.23 -16.32 -7.77
N LEU A 57 -9.94 -16.42 -6.65
CA LEU A 57 -9.56 -15.82 -5.37
C LEU A 57 -10.12 -16.64 -4.20
N THR A 58 -9.85 -17.94 -4.21
CA THR A 58 -10.49 -18.94 -3.34
C THR A 58 -9.53 -19.71 -2.45
N SER A 59 -8.22 -19.54 -2.63
CA SER A 59 -7.17 -20.05 -1.76
C SER A 59 -7.28 -19.55 -0.32
N GLU A 60 -6.74 -20.32 0.61
CA GLU A 60 -6.62 -19.97 2.02
C GLU A 60 -5.16 -20.16 2.49
N PRO A 61 -4.42 -19.08 2.80
CA PRO A 61 -4.82 -17.67 2.69
C PRO A 61 -5.09 -17.25 1.24
N ARG A 62 -5.86 -16.17 1.04
CA ARG A 62 -6.17 -15.66 -0.30
C ARG A 62 -4.94 -15.24 -1.09
N GLY A 63 -3.93 -14.80 -0.35
CA GLY A 63 -2.73 -14.21 -0.89
C GLY A 63 -1.74 -13.82 0.20
N LEU A 64 -0.56 -13.42 -0.24
CA LEU A 64 0.44 -12.79 0.62
C LEU A 64 0.29 -11.27 0.55
N ALA A 65 0.46 -10.58 1.68
CA ALA A 65 0.46 -9.13 1.72
C ALA A 65 1.76 -8.61 2.35
N LEU A 66 2.39 -7.62 1.72
CA LEU A 66 3.52 -6.89 2.27
C LEU A 66 3.13 -5.44 2.53
N ILE A 67 3.33 -4.98 3.76
CA ILE A 67 3.20 -3.57 4.15
C ILE A 67 4.59 -3.04 4.46
N LEU A 68 5.01 -2.00 3.75
CA LEU A 68 6.28 -1.30 3.95
C LEU A 68 5.94 0.13 4.38
N SER A 69 6.12 0.44 5.67
CA SER A 69 5.77 1.74 6.24
C SER A 69 6.99 2.46 6.80
N ASN A 70 7.39 3.55 6.15
CA ASN A 70 8.45 4.43 6.62
C ASN A 70 7.79 5.66 7.26
N VAL A 71 7.96 5.82 8.56
CA VAL A 71 7.41 6.90 9.37
C VAL A 71 8.52 7.83 9.83
N ARG A 72 9.69 7.27 10.12
CA ARG A 72 10.89 7.99 10.57
C ARG A 72 11.92 8.01 9.43
N PHE A 73 12.46 9.19 9.16
CA PHE A 73 13.46 9.41 8.12
C PHE A 73 14.73 10.03 8.72
N SER A 74 15.89 9.67 8.18
CA SER A 74 17.15 10.31 8.51
C SER A 74 17.17 11.75 7.98
N SER A 75 17.90 12.61 8.67
CA SER A 75 17.90 14.06 8.45
C SER A 75 18.58 14.53 7.15
N GLU A 76 18.90 13.63 6.21
CA GLU A 76 19.67 14.01 5.01
C GLU A 76 18.88 14.82 3.96
N LYS A 77 17.54 14.74 3.96
CA LYS A 77 16.68 15.37 2.93
C LYS A 77 15.52 16.23 3.45
N ASP A 78 15.58 16.69 4.70
CA ASP A 78 14.48 17.43 5.33
C ASP A 78 13.11 16.73 5.18
N LEU A 79 13.11 15.38 5.20
CA LEU A 79 11.88 14.60 5.20
C LEU A 79 11.28 14.59 6.61
N GLU A 80 10.09 15.17 6.74
CA GLU A 80 9.40 15.28 8.02
C GLU A 80 8.92 13.91 8.53
N TYR A 81 8.78 13.80 9.85
CA TYR A 81 8.13 12.64 10.48
C TYR A 81 6.68 12.50 10.00
N ARG A 82 6.28 11.31 9.54
CA ARG A 82 4.91 11.06 9.06
C ARG A 82 3.95 10.77 10.22
N ALA A 83 3.53 11.81 10.93
CA ALA A 83 2.48 11.69 11.94
C ALA A 83 1.23 10.97 11.36
N GLY A 84 0.67 10.02 12.11
CA GLY A 84 -0.43 9.16 11.65
C GLY A 84 0.00 7.90 10.88
N GLY A 85 1.25 7.79 10.43
CA GLY A 85 1.72 6.63 9.64
C GLY A 85 1.65 5.28 10.36
N ASP A 86 1.73 5.28 11.70
CA ASP A 86 1.51 4.08 12.51
C ASP A 86 0.04 3.64 12.51
N VAL A 87 -0.90 4.60 12.50
CA VAL A 87 -2.34 4.35 12.42
C VAL A 87 -2.69 3.75 11.05
N ASP A 88 -2.13 4.29 9.96
CA ASP A 88 -2.29 3.73 8.62
C ASP A 88 -1.78 2.28 8.54
N CYS A 89 -0.60 2.03 9.10
CA CYS A 89 0.03 0.72 9.08
C CYS A 89 -0.80 -0.32 9.82
N ALA A 90 -1.24 0.00 11.05
CA ALA A 90 -2.11 -0.88 11.85
C ALA A 90 -3.47 -1.11 11.18
N SER A 91 -4.02 -0.06 10.56
CA SER A 91 -5.26 -0.10 9.81
C SER A 91 -5.20 -1.07 8.63
N LEU A 92 -4.18 -0.95 7.78
CA LEU A 92 -3.99 -1.86 6.65
C LEU A 92 -3.67 -3.29 7.09
N GLU A 93 -2.87 -3.46 8.14
CA GLU A 93 -2.57 -4.79 8.67
C GLU A 93 -3.85 -5.51 9.13
N MET A 94 -4.72 -4.82 9.87
CA MET A 94 -6.00 -5.37 10.31
C MET A 94 -6.92 -5.65 9.11
N LEU A 95 -7.03 -4.73 8.16
CA LEU A 95 -7.86 -4.89 6.97
C LEU A 95 -7.44 -6.12 6.14
N PHE A 96 -6.14 -6.26 5.84
CA PHE A 96 -5.66 -7.37 5.03
C PHE A 96 -5.82 -8.72 5.75
N LYS A 97 -5.64 -8.75 7.08
CA LYS A 97 -5.96 -9.94 7.89
C LYS A 97 -7.46 -10.28 7.81
N GLN A 98 -8.35 -9.30 7.95
CA GLN A 98 -9.80 -9.50 7.82
C GLN A 98 -10.21 -9.95 6.41
N LEU A 99 -9.47 -9.54 5.38
CA LEU A 99 -9.65 -10.01 4.01
C LEU A 99 -9.05 -11.41 3.74
N GLY A 100 -8.40 -12.04 4.72
CA GLY A 100 -7.86 -13.40 4.61
C GLY A 100 -6.46 -13.49 4.00
N TYR A 101 -5.65 -12.42 4.07
CA TYR A 101 -4.26 -12.42 3.62
C TYR A 101 -3.29 -12.77 4.75
N ARG A 102 -2.16 -13.38 4.38
CA ARG A 102 -1.02 -13.54 5.29
C ARG A 102 -0.13 -12.30 5.19
N VAL A 103 -0.18 -11.45 6.21
CA VAL A 103 0.45 -10.12 6.20
C VAL A 103 1.85 -10.14 6.80
N THR A 104 2.81 -9.53 6.09
CA THR A 104 4.16 -9.19 6.57
C THR A 104 4.29 -7.67 6.64
N VAL A 105 4.81 -7.14 7.75
CA VAL A 105 4.98 -5.70 7.96
C VAL A 105 6.46 -5.38 8.16
N LEU A 106 6.97 -4.41 7.40
CA LEU A 106 8.32 -3.87 7.52
C LEU A 106 8.22 -2.37 7.81
N ARG A 107 9.01 -1.89 8.78
CA ARG A 107 9.00 -0.51 9.24
C ARG A 107 10.35 0.17 9.01
N ASP A 108 10.31 1.45 8.66
CA ASP A 108 11.46 2.35 8.56
C ASP A 108 12.66 1.76 7.80
N GLN A 109 12.40 1.17 6.64
CA GLN A 109 13.41 0.54 5.78
C GLN A 109 14.09 1.57 4.87
N THR A 110 15.42 1.47 4.76
CA THR A 110 16.20 2.22 3.77
C THR A 110 15.81 1.81 2.34
N ALA A 111 16.15 2.63 1.34
CA ALA A 111 15.82 2.33 -0.06
C ALA A 111 16.38 0.97 -0.50
N GLN A 112 17.60 0.64 -0.08
CA GLN A 112 18.23 -0.65 -0.38
C GLN A 112 17.52 -1.81 0.32
N GLU A 113 17.11 -1.63 1.59
CA GLU A 113 16.34 -2.64 2.32
C GLU A 113 14.97 -2.87 1.70
N MET A 114 14.29 -1.81 1.26
CA MET A 114 13.01 -1.91 0.53
C MET A 114 13.16 -2.71 -0.75
N GLN A 115 14.17 -2.42 -1.57
CA GLN A 115 14.44 -3.18 -2.81
C GLN A 115 14.69 -4.66 -2.50
N ASN A 116 15.56 -4.93 -1.51
CA ASN A 116 15.87 -6.30 -1.10
C ASN A 116 14.64 -7.02 -0.54
N ALA A 117 13.79 -6.33 0.22
CA ALA A 117 12.56 -6.88 0.77
C ALA A 117 11.56 -7.24 -0.34
N LEU A 118 11.35 -6.34 -1.31
CA LEU A 118 10.49 -6.58 -2.46
C LEU A 118 11.00 -7.74 -3.32
N GLU A 119 12.32 -7.80 -3.54
CA GLU A 119 12.93 -8.90 -4.29
C GLU A 119 12.77 -10.24 -3.56
N ARG A 120 13.03 -10.29 -2.25
CA ARG A 120 12.82 -11.52 -1.46
C ARG A 120 11.36 -11.92 -1.42
N PHE A 121 10.46 -10.96 -1.22
CA PHE A 121 9.03 -11.20 -1.15
C PHE A 121 8.49 -11.74 -2.48
N SER A 122 8.91 -11.18 -3.63
CA SER A 122 8.49 -11.66 -4.95
C SER A 122 8.98 -13.08 -5.28
N LYS A 123 10.06 -13.54 -4.64
CA LYS A 123 10.63 -14.88 -4.83
C LYS A 123 10.11 -15.95 -3.86
N LEU A 124 9.19 -15.60 -2.95
CA LEU A 124 8.60 -16.58 -2.03
C LEU A 124 7.87 -17.68 -2.80
N ARG A 125 8.19 -18.94 -2.50
CA ARG A 125 7.59 -20.11 -3.16
C ARG A 125 6.08 -20.19 -2.92
N ASP A 126 5.63 -19.73 -1.76
CA ASP A 126 4.24 -19.69 -1.31
C ASP A 126 3.32 -18.89 -2.25
N HIS A 127 3.84 -18.01 -3.12
CA HIS A 127 3.04 -17.37 -4.16
C HIS A 127 2.45 -18.35 -5.18
N GLN A 128 3.01 -19.56 -5.30
CA GLN A 128 2.47 -20.62 -6.17
C GLN A 128 1.20 -21.26 -5.62
N ASP A 129 0.97 -21.16 -4.30
CA ASP A 129 -0.11 -21.85 -3.59
C ASP A 129 -1.29 -20.91 -3.25
N VAL A 130 -1.20 -19.64 -3.63
CA VAL A 130 -2.22 -18.61 -3.38
C VAL A 130 -2.66 -17.95 -4.68
N ASP A 131 -3.83 -17.33 -4.68
CA ASP A 131 -4.40 -16.76 -5.90
C ASP A 131 -4.12 -15.25 -6.07
N SER A 132 -3.65 -14.55 -5.03
CA SER A 132 -3.36 -13.12 -5.12
C SER A 132 -2.17 -12.65 -4.28
N CYS A 133 -1.80 -11.39 -4.49
CA CYS A 133 -0.72 -10.72 -3.78
C CYS A 133 -1.09 -9.24 -3.59
N ILE A 134 -0.71 -8.66 -2.44
CA ILE A 134 -0.85 -7.23 -2.15
C ILE A 134 0.49 -6.66 -1.69
N ILE A 135 0.85 -5.47 -2.18
CA ILE A 135 1.97 -4.69 -1.67
C ILE A 135 1.45 -3.27 -1.38
N ALA A 136 1.63 -2.81 -0.15
CA ALA A 136 1.33 -1.44 0.27
C ALA A 136 2.63 -0.74 0.67
N LEU A 137 2.95 0.35 -0.02
CA LEU A 137 4.12 1.19 0.24
C LEU A 137 3.63 2.52 0.84
N LEU A 138 3.99 2.80 2.10
CA LEU A 138 3.62 4.00 2.83
C LEU A 138 4.89 4.76 3.20
N SER A 139 5.20 5.81 2.45
CA SER A 139 6.39 6.63 2.65
C SER A 139 6.17 8.02 2.05
N HIS A 140 7.15 8.91 2.23
CA HIS A 140 7.27 10.07 1.35
C HIS A 140 7.59 9.60 -0.07
N GLY A 141 7.25 10.43 -1.05
CA GLY A 141 7.51 10.11 -2.45
C GLY A 141 7.67 11.34 -3.32
N VAL A 142 8.09 11.07 -4.54
CA VAL A 142 8.13 12.01 -5.66
C VAL A 142 7.47 11.33 -6.85
N GLU A 143 7.24 12.07 -7.92
CA GLU A 143 6.76 11.48 -9.16
C GLU A 143 7.73 10.36 -9.60
N GLY A 144 7.19 9.13 -9.73
CA GLY A 144 7.97 7.95 -10.13
C GLY A 144 8.81 7.29 -9.04
N GLY A 145 8.75 7.73 -7.76
CA GLY A 145 9.59 7.17 -6.70
C GLY A 145 9.03 7.28 -5.29
N VAL A 146 9.42 6.34 -4.43
CA VAL A 146 9.14 6.34 -2.99
C VAL A 146 10.45 6.36 -2.22
N TYR A 147 10.51 7.12 -1.13
CA TYR A 147 11.73 7.27 -0.34
C TYR A 147 11.93 6.11 0.63
N GLY A 148 13.17 5.66 0.75
CA GLY A 148 13.64 4.92 1.93
C GLY A 148 13.71 5.80 3.18
N SER A 149 13.82 5.18 4.35
CA SER A 149 14.06 5.89 5.62
C SER A 149 15.40 6.65 5.62
N ASP A 150 16.31 6.34 4.70
CA ASP A 150 17.55 7.07 4.43
C ASP A 150 17.38 8.26 3.48
N GLY A 151 16.15 8.61 3.09
CA GLY A 151 15.86 9.72 2.19
C GLY A 151 16.28 9.50 0.73
N LYS A 152 16.54 8.26 0.34
CA LYS A 152 16.92 7.88 -1.03
C LYS A 152 15.78 7.33 -1.84
#